data_AF-A0A0M9GAS3-F1
#
_entry.id   AF-A0A0M9GAS3-F1
#
_cell.length_a   1.000
_cell.length_b   1.000
_cell.length_c   1.000
_cell.angle_alpha   90.00
_cell.angle_beta   90.00
_cell.angle_gamma   90.00
#
_symmetry.space_group_name_H-M   'P 1'
#
loop_
_entity.id
_entity.type
_entity.pdbx_description
1 polymer ?
#
loop_
_entity_poly.entity_id
_entity_poly.type
_entity_poly.pdbx_seq_one_letter_code
_entity_poly.pdbx_strand_id
1 'polypeptide(L)'
;MVTREVSAASVGLYVLRAPVYTGLPSPVPRRRVDQRAVAQGSPVDDPHGEMDRALNTGLSGPLNWNGRHPEGCACPRDWFIHPGKPPHVSQVAWAAMNPQVRIQHRTWLENLRAMPQDLLSLPLHTAAVELVRRMGCARHWKWSTMARHYVSIQVALLQLPLYTNQTRPVDLAREPEWRQAISGARRFERESEPQPPVPLSVEEYKRVLTAVRVDPESHAFLVLMWACAARPGDVTNLLVKDIHFAEEVAPRSVRMQVTVRRGKGARFRGP
;
A
#
# COMPACT_ATOMS: atom_id res chain seq x y z
N MET A 1 -12.89 -22.47 -15.54
CA MET A 1 -12.50 -22.13 -16.91
C MET A 1 -13.38 -20.98 -17.36
N VAL A 2 -12.89 -19.73 -17.25
CA VAL A 2 -13.63 -18.56 -17.77
C VAL A 2 -12.97 -18.18 -19.08
N THR A 3 -13.45 -18.77 -20.17
CA THR A 3 -13.23 -18.26 -21.52
C THR A 3 -14.07 -16.99 -21.66
N ARG A 4 -13.46 -15.82 -21.47
CA ARG A 4 -14.03 -14.59 -22.00
C ARG A 4 -13.59 -14.48 -23.44
N GLU A 5 -14.49 -14.84 -24.35
CA GLU A 5 -14.40 -14.39 -25.74
C GLU A 5 -14.60 -12.87 -25.74
N VAL A 6 -13.50 -12.13 -25.92
CA VAL A 6 -13.60 -10.74 -26.36
C VAL A 6 -13.62 -10.81 -27.87
N SER A 7 -14.84 -10.80 -28.43
CA SER A 7 -15.05 -10.57 -29.86
C SER A 7 -14.52 -9.18 -30.19
N ALA A 8 -13.44 -9.12 -30.97
CA ALA A 8 -12.92 -7.89 -31.56
C ALA A 8 -13.74 -7.46 -32.79
N ALA A 9 -15.05 -7.69 -32.78
CA ALA A 9 -15.96 -7.30 -33.85
C ALA A 9 -16.62 -5.95 -33.54
N SER A 10 -15.81 -4.91 -33.33
CA SER A 10 -16.26 -3.49 -33.44
C SER A 10 -15.12 -2.51 -33.16
N VAL A 11 -13.92 -2.73 -33.71
CA VAL A 11 -12.93 -1.65 -33.83
C VAL A 11 -12.63 -1.48 -35.31
N GLY A 12 -13.30 -0.49 -35.89
CA GLY A 12 -13.30 -0.18 -37.30
C GLY A 12 -11.90 -0.16 -37.89
N LEU A 13 -11.79 -0.91 -38.98
CA LEU A 13 -10.76 -0.79 -39.99
C LEU A 13 -10.71 0.68 -40.46
N TYR A 14 -9.64 1.41 -40.16
CA TYR A 14 -9.34 2.66 -40.85
C TYR A 14 -7.87 2.71 -41.24
N VAL A 15 -7.66 2.50 -42.53
CA VAL A 15 -6.49 2.97 -43.27
C VAL A 15 -6.73 4.45 -43.55
N LEU A 16 -5.75 5.33 -43.25
CA LEU A 16 -5.21 6.37 -44.14
C LEU A 16 -4.69 7.62 -43.41
N ARG A 17 -3.53 8.06 -43.93
CA ARG A 17 -3.03 9.41 -44.23
C ARG A 17 -3.13 10.53 -43.17
N ALA A 18 -1.95 11.06 -42.86
CA ALA A 18 -1.73 12.34 -42.21
C ALA A 18 -2.31 13.53 -43.00
N PRO A 19 -2.74 14.57 -42.27
CA PRO A 19 -2.42 15.94 -42.62
C PRO A 19 -1.61 16.63 -41.51
N VAL A 20 -0.93 17.68 -41.96
CA VAL A 20 0.04 18.51 -41.26
C VAL A 20 -0.65 19.75 -40.63
N TYR A 21 -0.04 20.26 -39.54
CA TYR A 21 -0.25 21.58 -38.86
C TYR A 21 -1.55 21.78 -38.05
N THR A 22 -1.67 22.58 -36.98
CA THR A 22 -0.86 23.65 -36.33
C THR A 22 -1.47 23.88 -34.93
N GLY A 23 -0.68 24.29 -33.94
CA GLY A 23 -1.18 25.13 -32.82
C GLY A 23 -1.24 24.47 -31.44
N LEU A 24 -0.28 24.81 -30.58
CA LEU A 24 -0.33 24.63 -29.13
C LEU A 24 -1.15 25.75 -28.48
N PRO A 25 -2.04 25.47 -27.50
CA PRO A 25 -2.40 26.44 -26.49
C PRO A 25 -1.68 26.15 -25.16
N SER A 26 -1.19 27.25 -24.59
CA SER A 26 -0.44 27.40 -23.33
C SER A 26 -1.23 26.93 -22.09
N PRO A 27 -0.57 26.55 -20.97
CA PRO A 27 -1.25 26.04 -19.79
C PRO A 27 -1.86 27.14 -18.92
N VAL A 28 -3.14 26.98 -18.55
CA VAL A 28 -3.84 27.82 -17.58
C VAL A 28 -3.41 27.45 -16.15
N PRO A 29 -3.06 28.42 -15.28
CA PRO A 29 -2.59 28.14 -13.92
C PRO A 29 -3.75 27.73 -13.00
N ARG A 30 -3.56 26.63 -12.25
CA ARG A 30 -4.51 26.17 -11.21
C ARG A 30 -4.43 27.09 -9.99
N ARG A 31 -5.53 27.79 -9.68
CA ARG A 31 -5.72 28.51 -8.40
C ARG A 31 -5.67 27.53 -7.22
N ARG A 32 -4.83 27.83 -6.22
CA ARG A 32 -4.94 27.28 -4.86
C ARG A 32 -6.25 27.78 -4.26
N VAL A 33 -7.09 26.88 -3.78
CA VAL A 33 -8.21 27.22 -2.90
C VAL A 33 -7.72 27.04 -1.48
N ASP A 34 -7.55 28.16 -0.77
CA ASP A 34 -7.32 28.18 0.67
C ASP A 34 -8.59 27.73 1.39
N GLN A 35 -8.55 26.55 2.01
CA GLN A 35 -9.60 26.10 2.92
C GLN A 35 -9.20 26.47 4.37
N ARG A 36 -9.49 27.72 4.73
CA ARG A 36 -9.68 28.13 6.13
C ARG A 36 -10.95 28.96 6.20
N ALA A 37 -12.06 28.30 6.50
CA ALA A 37 -13.25 28.94 7.03
C ALA A 37 -13.82 28.05 8.12
N VAL A 38 -13.68 28.53 9.34
CA VAL A 38 -14.24 27.98 10.58
C VAL A 38 -15.76 28.11 10.51
N ALA A 39 -16.48 27.00 10.65
CA ALA A 39 -17.91 27.02 10.96
C ALA A 39 -18.12 26.29 12.28
N GLN A 40 -18.39 27.08 13.33
CA GLN A 40 -18.93 26.60 14.59
C GLN A 40 -20.41 26.24 14.37
N GLY A 41 -20.75 24.96 14.57
CA GLY A 41 -22.12 24.45 14.51
C GLY A 41 -22.25 23.20 15.38
N SER A 42 -23.35 23.10 16.12
CA SER A 42 -23.72 22.07 17.12
C SER A 42 -23.65 20.61 16.63
N PRO A 43 -23.59 19.61 17.53
CA PRO A 43 -23.14 18.26 17.22
C PRO A 43 -24.29 17.45 16.60
N VAL A 44 -24.37 17.50 15.28
CA VAL A 44 -25.01 16.45 14.49
C VAL A 44 -23.86 15.64 13.90
N ASP A 45 -23.97 14.32 13.95
CA ASP A 45 -22.97 13.32 13.55
C ASP A 45 -22.37 13.61 12.17
N ASP A 46 -21.36 14.48 12.12
CA ASP A 46 -20.49 14.66 10.98
C ASP A 46 -19.41 13.57 11.05
N PRO A 47 -19.47 12.53 10.18
CA PRO A 47 -18.49 11.45 10.18
C PRO A 47 -17.09 11.97 9.87
N HIS A 48 -16.94 13.07 9.11
CA HIS A 48 -15.64 13.70 8.87
C HIS A 48 -15.12 14.39 10.13
N GLY A 49 -16.02 15.07 10.86
CA GLY A 49 -15.71 15.66 12.15
C GLY A 49 -15.33 14.65 13.24
N GLU A 50 -15.84 13.41 13.22
CA GLU A 50 -15.40 12.34 14.13
C GLU A 50 -13.98 11.85 13.80
N MET A 51 -13.68 11.61 12.51
CA MET A 51 -12.35 11.21 12.05
C MET A 51 -11.29 12.26 12.41
N ASP A 52 -11.58 13.53 12.13
CA ASP A 52 -10.67 14.63 12.44
C ASP A 52 -10.50 14.81 13.94
N ARG A 53 -11.56 14.62 14.75
CA ARG A 53 -11.43 14.59 16.21
C ARG A 53 -10.52 13.46 16.66
N ALA A 54 -10.73 12.23 16.19
CA ALA A 54 -9.90 11.08 16.55
C ALA A 54 -8.41 11.29 16.23
N LEU A 55 -8.09 12.03 15.17
CA LEU A 55 -6.71 12.40 14.83
C LEU A 55 -6.17 13.57 15.66
N ASN A 56 -7.00 14.48 16.15
CA ASN A 56 -6.56 15.71 16.80
C ASN A 56 -6.65 15.68 18.34
N THR A 57 -7.47 14.80 18.94
CA THR A 57 -7.65 14.68 20.41
C THR A 57 -6.81 13.54 21.00
N GLY A 58 -5.49 13.57 20.83
CA GLY A 58 -4.59 12.58 21.44
C GLY A 58 -3.92 13.08 22.72
N LEU A 59 -3.25 12.17 23.43
CA LEU A 59 -2.40 12.51 24.57
C LEU A 59 -1.24 13.40 24.08
N SER A 60 -1.14 14.61 24.63
CA SER A 60 -0.41 15.73 24.03
C SER A 60 1.11 15.53 23.91
N GLY A 61 1.71 16.13 22.87
CA GLY A 61 3.15 16.18 22.58
C GLY A 61 3.45 15.98 21.08
N PRO A 62 3.75 17.04 20.30
CA PRO A 62 4.18 16.85 18.91
C PRO A 62 5.48 16.03 18.86
N LEU A 63 5.53 15.01 18.00
CA LEU A 63 6.81 14.39 17.65
C LEU A 63 7.67 15.47 16.99
N ASN A 64 8.97 15.53 17.31
CA ASN A 64 9.86 16.27 16.42
C ASN A 64 9.76 15.67 15.01
N TRP A 65 9.95 16.50 13.98
CA TRP A 65 9.69 16.14 12.57
C TRP A 65 10.47 14.91 12.04
N ASN A 66 11.33 14.30 12.86
CA ASN A 66 12.09 13.07 12.58
C ASN A 66 11.79 11.88 13.52
N GLY A 67 10.90 12.01 14.51
CA GLY A 67 10.54 10.93 15.43
C GLY A 67 11.71 10.37 16.26
N ARG A 68 12.70 11.20 16.61
CA ARG A 68 13.88 10.81 17.42
C ARG A 68 13.97 11.60 18.72
N HIS A 69 14.52 10.99 19.77
CA HIS A 69 14.67 11.57 21.11
C HIS A 69 15.58 12.82 21.14
N PRO A 70 15.36 13.79 22.06
CA PRO A 70 16.46 14.49 22.72
C PRO A 70 17.12 13.52 23.72
N GLU A 71 18.44 13.39 23.68
CA GLU A 71 19.22 12.38 24.40
C GLU A 71 18.92 12.34 25.91
N GLY A 72 18.78 11.13 26.52
CA GLY A 72 18.85 10.99 27.98
C GLY A 72 17.87 10.05 28.72
N CYS A 73 17.00 9.29 28.07
CA CYS A 73 16.14 8.34 28.80
C CYS A 73 16.22 6.91 28.24
N ALA A 74 16.56 5.94 29.10
CA ALA A 74 16.64 4.53 28.75
C ALA A 74 15.23 3.96 28.51
N CYS A 75 14.98 3.37 27.35
CA CYS A 75 13.73 2.68 27.08
C CYS A 75 13.62 1.45 27.99
N PRO A 76 12.50 1.22 28.71
CA PRO A 76 12.33 0.05 29.57
C PRO A 76 12.25 -1.29 28.80
N ARG A 77 12.36 -1.27 27.46
CA ARG A 77 12.28 -2.44 26.59
C ARG A 77 13.70 -2.89 26.22
N ASP A 78 14.19 -3.93 26.87
CA ASP A 78 15.50 -4.56 26.62
C ASP A 78 15.53 -5.43 25.35
N TRP A 79 14.85 -4.99 24.30
CA TRP A 79 14.79 -5.70 23.03
C TRP A 79 16.08 -5.50 22.26
N PHE A 80 16.89 -6.56 22.22
CA PHE A 80 17.99 -6.68 21.28
C PHE A 80 17.44 -7.17 19.94
N ILE A 81 17.33 -6.29 18.95
CA ILE A 81 16.78 -6.60 17.63
C ILE A 81 17.91 -7.04 16.70
N HIS A 82 17.83 -8.26 16.16
CA HIS A 82 18.86 -8.81 15.29
C HIS A 82 18.81 -8.22 13.87
N PRO A 83 19.96 -7.85 13.27
CA PRO A 83 20.03 -7.29 11.91
C PRO A 83 19.82 -8.35 10.82
N GLY A 84 19.90 -9.63 11.17
CA GLY A 84 19.68 -10.77 10.28
C GLY A 84 18.85 -11.85 10.96
N LYS A 85 18.97 -13.10 10.48
CA LYS A 85 18.35 -14.25 11.13
C LYS A 85 19.01 -14.47 12.50
N PRO A 86 18.26 -14.47 13.62
CA PRO A 86 18.82 -14.84 14.91
C PRO A 86 19.31 -16.30 14.93
N PRO A 87 20.32 -16.64 15.74
CA PRO A 87 20.86 -18.00 15.81
C PRO A 87 19.84 -19.02 16.30
N HIS A 88 18.92 -18.62 17.19
CA HIS A 88 17.87 -19.47 17.75
C HIS A 88 16.69 -19.70 16.80
N VAL A 89 16.62 -19.00 15.66
CA VAL A 89 15.51 -19.13 14.70
C VAL A 89 15.90 -20.11 13.60
N SER A 90 15.04 -21.11 13.37
CA SER A 90 15.26 -22.11 12.31
C SER A 90 15.24 -21.45 10.92
N GLN A 91 16.04 -21.99 9.99
CA GLN A 91 16.11 -21.45 8.63
C GLN A 91 14.77 -21.56 7.91
N VAL A 92 14.02 -22.63 8.15
CA VAL A 92 12.69 -22.87 7.54
C VAL A 92 11.70 -21.79 7.99
N ALA A 93 11.62 -21.53 9.30
CA ALA A 93 10.73 -20.49 9.83
C ALA A 93 11.13 -19.10 9.32
N TRP A 94 12.43 -18.81 9.24
CA TRP A 94 12.92 -17.55 8.71
C TRP A 94 12.57 -17.37 7.22
N ALA A 95 12.77 -18.41 6.40
CA ALA A 95 12.54 -18.37 4.96
C ALA A 95 11.05 -18.35 4.57
N ALA A 96 10.15 -18.89 5.41
CA ALA A 96 8.72 -18.88 5.16
C ALA A 96 8.13 -17.46 5.05
N MET A 97 8.78 -16.47 5.65
CA MET A 97 8.32 -15.09 5.63
C MET A 97 8.90 -14.30 4.45
N ASN A 98 8.11 -13.35 3.94
CA ASN A 98 8.58 -12.42 2.93
C ASN A 98 9.66 -11.48 3.53
N PRO A 99 10.83 -11.30 2.88
CA PRO A 99 11.87 -10.38 3.33
C PRO A 99 11.41 -8.95 3.60
N GLN A 100 10.51 -8.41 2.76
CA GLN A 100 9.98 -7.06 2.91
C GLN A 100 9.13 -6.91 4.18
N VAL A 101 8.36 -7.95 4.51
CA VAL A 101 7.57 -8.00 5.76
C VAL A 101 8.51 -8.05 6.97
N ARG A 102 9.61 -8.81 6.90
CA ARG A 102 10.63 -8.84 7.98
C ARG A 102 11.30 -7.48 8.19
N ILE A 103 11.59 -6.73 7.12
CA ILE A 103 12.12 -5.37 7.23
C ILE A 103 11.11 -4.49 7.93
N GLN A 104 9.85 -4.50 7.48
CA GLN A 104 8.78 -3.70 8.07
C GLN A 104 8.57 -4.01 9.56
N HIS A 105 8.55 -5.29 9.95
CA HIS A 105 8.41 -5.69 11.36
C HIS A 105 9.54 -5.13 12.22
N ARG A 106 10.80 -5.29 11.77
CA ARG A 106 11.96 -4.78 12.51
C ARG A 106 11.94 -3.27 12.65
N THR A 107 11.61 -2.54 11.58
CA THR A 107 11.43 -1.09 11.65
C THR A 107 10.39 -0.68 12.68
N TRP A 108 9.26 -1.41 12.78
CA TRP A 108 8.28 -1.13 13.84
C TRP A 108 8.81 -1.47 15.23
N LEU A 109 9.50 -2.60 15.42
CA LEU A 109 10.11 -2.92 16.71
C LEU A 109 11.14 -1.87 17.13
N GLU A 110 11.92 -1.35 16.19
CA GLU A 110 12.86 -0.24 16.43
C GLU A 110 12.13 1.04 16.82
N ASN A 111 11.05 1.41 16.12
CA ASN A 111 10.23 2.58 16.48
C ASN A 111 9.58 2.43 17.86
N LEU A 112 9.09 1.23 18.20
CA LEU A 112 8.51 0.93 19.51
C LEU A 112 9.58 0.97 20.61
N ARG A 113 10.83 0.56 20.31
CA ARG A 113 11.97 0.68 21.23
C ARG A 113 12.42 2.13 21.38
N ALA A 114 12.38 2.92 20.32
CA ALA A 114 12.76 4.33 20.31
C ALA A 114 11.57 5.28 20.56
N MET A 115 10.54 4.83 21.30
CA MET A 115 9.37 5.64 21.60
C MET A 115 9.74 6.92 22.36
N PRO A 116 8.99 8.02 22.16
CA PRO A 116 9.04 9.19 23.02
C PRO A 116 8.76 8.84 24.50
N GLN A 117 9.46 9.52 25.41
CA GLN A 117 9.38 9.27 26.85
C GLN A 117 7.97 9.36 27.43
N ASP A 118 7.14 10.27 26.93
CA ASP A 118 5.76 10.43 27.35
C ASP A 118 4.87 9.24 26.96
N LEU A 119 5.25 8.47 25.94
CA LEU A 119 4.60 7.21 25.57
C LEU A 119 5.19 6.00 26.29
N LEU A 120 6.43 6.10 26.78
CA LEU A 120 7.08 5.01 27.53
C LEU A 120 6.45 4.77 28.89
N SER A 121 5.80 5.78 29.49
CA SER A 121 5.05 5.65 30.74
C SER A 121 3.69 4.98 30.58
N LEU A 122 3.19 4.85 29.35
CA LEU A 122 1.89 4.26 29.06
C LEU A 122 2.00 2.74 28.85
N PRO A 123 0.89 2.00 29.05
CA PRO A 123 0.80 0.60 28.62
C PRO A 123 1.15 0.47 27.13
N LEU A 124 1.85 -0.61 26.76
CA LEU A 124 2.38 -0.78 25.40
C LEU A 124 1.30 -0.67 24.31
N HIS A 125 0.09 -1.19 24.56
CA HIS A 125 -1.01 -1.09 23.59
C HIS A 125 -1.43 0.36 23.35
N THR A 126 -1.66 1.13 24.41
CA THR A 126 -2.00 2.57 24.37
C THR A 126 -0.88 3.36 23.68
N ALA A 127 0.37 3.11 24.10
CA ALA A 127 1.55 3.77 23.55
C ALA A 127 1.71 3.51 22.04
N ALA A 128 1.47 2.27 21.59
CA ALA A 128 1.54 1.90 20.19
C ALA A 128 0.42 2.55 19.36
N VAL A 129 -0.79 2.66 19.90
CA VAL A 129 -1.91 3.37 19.26
C VAL A 129 -1.54 4.83 19.05
N GLU A 130 -1.09 5.49 20.11
CA GLU A 130 -0.74 6.90 20.11
C GLU A 130 0.48 7.19 19.21
N LEU A 131 1.49 6.31 19.18
CA LEU A 131 2.62 6.42 18.27
C LEU A 131 2.18 6.41 16.80
N VAL A 132 1.32 5.47 16.41
CA VAL A 132 0.78 5.40 15.04
C VAL A 132 -0.06 6.64 14.73
N ARG A 133 -0.88 7.11 15.68
CA ARG A 133 -1.65 8.35 15.51
C ARG A 133 -0.73 9.55 15.24
N ARG A 134 0.28 9.78 16.09
CA ARG A 134 1.23 10.89 15.93
C ARG A 134 2.00 10.82 14.62
N MET A 135 2.51 9.64 14.26
CA MET A 135 3.18 9.43 12.97
C MET A 135 2.24 9.65 11.79
N GLY A 136 0.99 9.21 11.92
CA GLY A 136 -0.05 9.39 10.92
C GLY A 136 -0.39 10.86 10.69
N CYS A 137 -0.58 11.63 11.76
CA CYS A 137 -0.81 13.08 11.66
C CYS A 137 0.40 13.81 11.05
N ALA A 138 1.61 13.51 11.53
CA ALA A 138 2.83 14.17 11.03
C ALA A 138 3.13 13.87 9.55
N ARG A 139 2.73 12.70 9.05
CA ARG A 139 2.96 12.25 7.67
C ARG A 139 1.71 12.31 6.79
N HIS A 140 0.60 12.85 7.31
CA HIS A 140 -0.70 12.88 6.64
C HIS A 140 -1.13 11.51 6.07
N TRP A 141 -1.03 10.47 6.89
CA TRP A 141 -1.43 9.13 6.49
C TRP A 141 -2.94 9.01 6.32
N LYS A 142 -3.36 8.31 5.26
CA LYS A 142 -4.75 7.84 5.12
C LYS A 142 -5.07 6.79 6.19
N TRP A 143 -6.34 6.66 6.55
CA TRP A 143 -6.80 5.63 7.49
C TRP A 143 -6.43 4.20 7.07
N SER A 144 -6.43 3.89 5.77
CA SER A 144 -5.94 2.60 5.25
C SER A 144 -4.47 2.33 5.56
N THR A 145 -3.64 3.37 5.54
CA THR A 145 -2.22 3.29 5.93
C THR A 145 -2.09 3.06 7.44
N MET A 146 -2.86 3.78 8.26
CA MET A 146 -2.88 3.60 9.71
C MET A 146 -3.34 2.18 10.11
N ALA A 147 -4.45 1.70 9.53
CA ALA A 147 -4.97 0.35 9.75
C ALA A 147 -3.93 -0.72 9.40
N ARG A 148 -3.21 -0.56 8.28
CA ARG A 148 -2.11 -1.45 7.90
C ARG A 148 -0.98 -1.43 8.93
N HIS A 149 -0.63 -0.27 9.46
CA HIS A 149 0.42 -0.14 10.47
C HIS A 149 0.04 -0.78 11.80
N TYR A 150 -1.21 -0.64 12.26
CA TYR A 150 -1.68 -1.37 13.44
C TYR A 150 -1.52 -2.88 13.26
N VAL A 151 -1.99 -3.44 12.14
CA VAL A 151 -1.84 -4.87 11.86
C VAL A 151 -0.36 -5.28 11.82
N SER A 152 0.50 -4.46 11.20
CA SER A 152 1.94 -4.72 11.12
C SER A 152 2.61 -4.76 12.50
N ILE A 153 2.24 -3.83 13.40
CA ILE A 153 2.74 -3.78 14.77
C ILE A 153 2.27 -5.02 15.55
N GLN A 154 0.99 -5.36 15.47
CA GLN A 154 0.45 -6.53 16.15
C GLN A 154 1.18 -7.81 15.74
N VAL A 155 1.41 -8.01 14.44
CA VAL A 155 2.12 -9.19 13.95
C VAL A 155 3.61 -9.14 14.33
N ALA A 156 4.26 -7.98 14.26
CA ALA A 156 5.67 -7.83 14.66
C ALA A 156 5.88 -8.20 16.14
N LEU A 157 4.96 -7.81 17.02
CA LEU A 157 4.98 -8.11 18.45
C LEU A 157 4.61 -9.57 18.75
N LEU A 158 3.65 -10.14 18.01
CA LEU A 158 3.35 -11.57 18.10
C LEU A 158 4.54 -12.43 17.63
N GLN A 159 5.34 -11.91 16.69
CA GLN A 159 6.53 -12.57 16.17
C GLN A 159 7.82 -12.06 16.81
N LEU A 160 7.74 -11.37 17.94
CA LEU A 160 8.88 -10.78 18.64
C LEU A 160 10.07 -11.76 18.84
N PRO A 161 9.85 -13.05 19.16
CA PRO A 161 10.94 -14.02 19.30
C PRO A 161 11.68 -14.34 18.00
N LEU A 162 11.09 -14.06 16.84
CA LEU A 162 11.75 -14.28 15.55
C LEU A 162 12.76 -13.18 15.22
N TYR A 163 12.71 -12.04 15.90
CA TYR A 163 13.54 -10.88 15.59
C TYR A 163 14.42 -10.42 16.75
N THR A 164 14.13 -10.87 17.97
CA THR A 164 14.78 -10.35 19.18
C THR A 164 15.27 -11.45 20.12
N ASN A 165 15.95 -11.04 21.19
CA ASN A 165 16.34 -11.88 22.33
C ASN A 165 15.16 -12.34 23.20
N GLN A 166 13.94 -11.83 22.98
CA GLN A 166 12.77 -12.19 23.77
C GLN A 166 12.27 -13.58 23.39
N THR A 167 11.86 -14.38 24.38
CA THR A 167 11.35 -15.74 24.15
C THR A 167 9.84 -15.79 24.01
N ARG A 168 9.13 -14.79 24.52
CA ARG A 168 7.66 -14.73 24.53
C ARG A 168 7.11 -13.76 23.50
N PRO A 169 6.04 -14.13 22.79
CA PRO A 169 5.32 -13.21 21.94
C PRO A 169 4.51 -12.22 22.77
N VAL A 170 4.24 -11.05 22.20
CA VAL A 170 3.34 -10.04 22.79
C VAL A 170 2.08 -9.97 21.92
N ASP A 171 0.95 -10.41 22.48
CA ASP A 171 -0.32 -10.45 21.78
C ASP A 171 -1.20 -9.25 22.16
N LEU A 172 -1.12 -8.17 21.37
CA LEU A 172 -1.95 -6.99 21.57
C LEU A 172 -3.45 -7.24 21.29
N ALA A 173 -3.82 -8.33 20.60
CA ALA A 173 -5.22 -8.60 20.28
C ALA A 173 -6.06 -8.93 21.54
N ARG A 174 -5.40 -9.29 22.65
CA ARG A 174 -6.04 -9.50 23.95
C ARG A 174 -6.49 -8.19 24.60
N GLU A 175 -5.86 -7.07 24.23
CA GLU A 175 -6.12 -5.77 24.84
C GLU A 175 -7.39 -5.13 24.25
N PRO A 176 -8.36 -4.71 25.08
CA PRO A 176 -9.62 -4.15 24.58
C PRO A 176 -9.40 -2.82 23.84
N GLU A 177 -8.54 -1.94 24.34
CA GLU A 177 -8.24 -0.65 23.71
C GLU A 177 -7.65 -0.84 22.31
N TRP A 178 -6.70 -1.78 22.16
CA TRP A 178 -6.09 -2.10 20.88
C TRP A 178 -7.11 -2.60 19.86
N ARG A 179 -8.00 -3.52 20.27
CA ARG A 179 -9.07 -4.03 19.40
C ARG A 179 -9.99 -2.92 18.92
N GLN A 180 -10.35 -1.99 19.81
CA GLN A 180 -11.21 -0.86 19.45
C GLN A 180 -10.50 0.13 18.52
N ALA A 181 -9.22 0.42 18.76
CA ALA A 181 -8.43 1.27 17.87
C ALA A 181 -8.35 0.71 16.44
N ILE A 182 -8.09 -0.59 16.29
CA ILE A 182 -8.09 -1.26 14.96
C ILE A 182 -9.48 -1.23 14.33
N SER A 183 -10.52 -1.53 15.12
CA SER A 183 -11.91 -1.53 14.63
C SER A 183 -12.31 -0.15 14.11
N GLY A 184 -12.02 0.90 14.88
CA GLY A 184 -12.26 2.30 14.51
C GLY A 184 -11.48 2.69 13.25
N ALA A 185 -10.18 2.39 13.19
CA ALA A 185 -9.37 2.69 12.00
C ALA A 185 -9.87 1.99 10.74
N ARG A 186 -10.35 0.74 10.85
CA ARG A 186 -10.97 0.01 9.72
C ARG A 186 -12.33 0.57 9.34
N ARG A 187 -13.11 1.07 10.30
CA ARG A 187 -14.37 1.77 10.03
C ARG A 187 -14.08 3.05 9.24
N PHE A 188 -13.17 3.87 9.73
CA PHE A 188 -12.76 5.11 9.07
C PHE A 188 -12.13 4.87 7.69
N GLU A 189 -11.37 3.78 7.52
CA GLU A 189 -10.88 3.36 6.20
C GLU A 189 -12.02 3.11 5.20
N ARG A 190 -13.11 2.46 5.63
CA ARG A 190 -14.26 2.16 4.75
C ARG A 190 -15.09 3.40 4.42
N GLU A 191 -15.19 4.31 5.37
CA GLU A 191 -15.92 5.57 5.23
C GLU A 191 -15.12 6.64 4.46
N SER A 192 -13.79 6.47 4.38
CA SER A 192 -12.94 7.36 3.58
C SER A 192 -13.20 7.18 2.08
N GLU A 193 -13.42 8.28 1.37
CA GLU A 193 -13.60 8.25 -0.08
C GLU A 193 -12.34 7.70 -0.79
N PRO A 194 -12.49 6.65 -1.62
CA PRO A 194 -11.41 6.21 -2.48
C PRO A 194 -11.05 7.32 -3.47
N GLN A 195 -9.76 7.66 -3.55
CA GLN A 195 -9.22 8.54 -4.58
C GLN A 195 -8.37 7.69 -5.56
N PRO A 196 -9.00 6.94 -6.48
CA PRO A 196 -8.26 6.20 -7.48
C PRO A 196 -7.57 7.17 -8.46
N PRO A 197 -6.45 6.76 -9.08
CA PRO A 197 -5.86 7.53 -10.17
C PRO A 197 -6.87 7.65 -11.33
N VAL A 198 -6.80 8.76 -12.06
CA VAL A 198 -7.63 8.99 -13.24
C VAL A 198 -7.37 7.88 -14.27
N PRO A 199 -8.41 7.25 -14.85
CA PRO A 199 -8.23 6.26 -15.90
C PRO A 199 -7.49 6.86 -17.10
N LEU A 200 -6.61 6.06 -17.70
CA LEU A 200 -5.86 6.44 -18.89
C LEU A 200 -6.75 6.33 -20.14
N SER A 201 -6.75 7.33 -21.01
CA SER A 201 -7.43 7.22 -22.32
C SER A 201 -6.70 6.27 -23.27
N VAL A 202 -7.39 5.80 -24.30
CA VAL A 202 -6.79 4.95 -25.34
C VAL A 202 -5.67 5.70 -26.10
N GLU A 203 -5.86 6.99 -26.34
CA GLU A 203 -4.89 7.87 -27.02
C GLU A 203 -3.66 8.09 -26.14
N GLU A 204 -3.85 8.31 -24.84
CA GLU A 204 -2.78 8.40 -23.86
C GLU A 204 -1.98 7.10 -23.78
N TYR A 205 -2.66 5.96 -23.72
CA TYR A 205 -2.02 4.65 -23.77
C TYR A 205 -1.16 4.48 -25.03
N LYS A 206 -1.69 4.78 -26.22
CA LYS A 206 -0.95 4.69 -27.48
C LYS A 206 0.29 5.59 -27.50
N ARG A 207 0.19 6.80 -26.95
CA ARG A 207 1.32 7.73 -26.83
C ARG A 207 2.42 7.14 -25.93
N VAL A 208 2.06 6.64 -24.76
CA VAL A 208 3.01 6.00 -23.83
C VAL A 208 3.64 4.76 -24.47
N LEU A 209 2.84 3.91 -25.10
CA LEU A 209 3.32 2.69 -25.76
C LEU A 209 4.32 3.01 -26.88
N THR A 210 4.08 4.07 -27.64
CA THR A 210 5.01 4.53 -28.69
C THR A 210 6.31 5.04 -28.09
N ALA A 211 6.24 5.80 -27.00
CA ALA A 211 7.42 6.36 -26.32
C ALA A 211 8.33 5.28 -25.73
N VAL A 212 7.76 4.19 -25.19
CA VAL A 212 8.54 3.09 -24.61
C VAL A 212 8.96 2.03 -25.63
N ARG A 213 8.67 2.20 -26.92
CA ARG A 213 8.97 1.20 -27.96
C ARG A 213 10.46 0.87 -28.07
N VAL A 214 11.32 1.81 -27.68
CA VAL A 214 12.79 1.63 -27.65
C VAL A 214 13.24 0.64 -26.57
N ASP A 215 12.42 0.39 -25.56
CA ASP A 215 12.64 -0.62 -24.52
C ASP A 215 11.64 -1.77 -24.68
N PRO A 216 12.05 -2.90 -25.28
CA PRO A 216 11.18 -4.04 -25.52
C PRO A 216 10.53 -4.60 -24.25
N GLU A 217 11.20 -4.53 -23.09
CA GLU A 217 10.69 -5.07 -21.84
C GLU A 217 9.54 -4.22 -21.31
N SER A 218 9.74 -2.90 -21.19
CA SER A 218 8.68 -1.97 -20.78
C SER A 218 7.50 -1.97 -21.77
N HIS A 219 7.79 -2.09 -23.07
CA HIS A 219 6.76 -2.20 -24.09
C HIS A 219 5.91 -3.47 -23.90
N ALA A 220 6.54 -4.65 -23.79
CA ALA A 220 5.83 -5.89 -23.54
C ALA A 220 5.03 -5.85 -22.22
N PHE A 221 5.63 -5.30 -21.17
CA PHE A 221 4.99 -5.15 -19.86
C PHE A 221 3.69 -4.33 -19.95
N LEU A 222 3.72 -3.18 -20.64
CA LEU A 222 2.55 -2.33 -20.83
C LEU A 222 1.48 -2.97 -21.73
N VAL A 223 1.88 -3.72 -22.76
CA VAL A 223 0.95 -4.48 -23.60
C VAL A 223 0.23 -5.54 -22.77
N LEU A 224 0.96 -6.33 -21.98
CA LEU A 224 0.39 -7.37 -21.13
C LEU A 224 -0.56 -6.79 -20.07
N MET A 225 -0.16 -5.69 -19.42
CA MET A 225 -1.03 -5.01 -18.44
C MET A 225 -2.33 -4.51 -19.07
N TRP A 226 -2.25 -3.86 -20.24
CA TRP A 226 -3.42 -3.29 -20.91
C TRP A 226 -4.35 -4.36 -21.48
N ALA A 227 -3.80 -5.32 -22.22
CA ALA A 227 -4.58 -6.36 -22.90
C ALA A 227 -5.25 -7.33 -21.91
N CYS A 228 -4.61 -7.62 -20.78
CA CYS A 228 -5.14 -8.55 -19.78
C CYS A 228 -5.80 -7.86 -18.57
N ALA A 229 -5.85 -6.53 -18.53
CA ALA A 229 -6.24 -5.74 -17.35
C ALA A 229 -5.49 -6.20 -16.07
N ALA A 230 -4.22 -6.58 -16.23
CA ALA A 230 -3.40 -7.19 -15.20
C ALA A 230 -2.73 -6.14 -14.31
N ARG A 231 -2.54 -6.43 -13.02
CA ARG A 231 -1.72 -5.57 -12.16
C ARG A 231 -0.24 -5.78 -12.48
N PRO A 232 0.65 -4.82 -12.14
CA PRO A 232 2.09 -5.00 -12.32
C PRO A 232 2.62 -6.30 -11.69
N GLY A 233 2.14 -6.60 -10.48
CA GLY A 233 2.51 -7.83 -9.77
C GLY A 233 2.00 -9.12 -10.42
N ASP A 234 0.93 -9.07 -11.22
CA ASP A 234 0.45 -10.25 -11.93
C ASP A 234 1.39 -10.55 -13.10
N VAL A 235 1.79 -9.51 -13.86
CA VAL A 235 2.71 -9.62 -15.00
C VAL A 235 4.12 -10.07 -14.55
N THR A 236 4.66 -9.51 -13.46
CA THR A 236 5.99 -9.91 -12.97
C THR A 236 6.07 -11.36 -12.47
N ASN A 237 4.92 -11.98 -12.16
CA ASN A 237 4.86 -13.37 -11.71
C ASN A 237 4.60 -14.37 -12.85
N LEU A 238 4.37 -13.90 -14.08
CA LEU A 238 4.19 -14.76 -15.25
C LEU A 238 5.50 -15.46 -15.60
N LEU A 239 5.40 -16.73 -15.94
CA LEU A 239 6.47 -17.49 -16.55
C LEU A 239 6.22 -17.65 -18.05
N VAL A 240 7.26 -17.92 -18.82
CA VAL A 240 7.15 -18.17 -20.27
C VAL A 240 6.11 -19.25 -20.58
N LYS A 241 6.07 -20.31 -19.77
CA LYS A 241 5.10 -21.42 -19.90
C LYS A 241 3.64 -21.04 -19.64
N ASP A 242 3.40 -19.85 -19.09
CA ASP A 242 2.06 -19.35 -18.79
C ASP A 242 1.48 -18.53 -19.95
N ILE A 243 2.27 -18.27 -21.01
CA ILE A 243 1.89 -17.50 -22.19
C ILE A 243 1.81 -18.43 -23.39
N HIS A 244 0.67 -18.43 -24.06
CA HIS A 244 0.42 -19.20 -25.27
C HIS A 244 -0.03 -18.27 -26.39
N PHE A 245 0.58 -18.44 -27.56
CA PHE A 245 0.18 -17.75 -28.77
C PHE A 245 -0.59 -18.73 -29.64
N ALA A 246 -1.85 -18.41 -29.94
CA ALA A 246 -2.73 -19.17 -30.83
C ALA A 246 -2.62 -18.65 -32.27
N GLU A 247 -3.54 -19.04 -33.15
CA GLU A 247 -3.51 -18.70 -34.58
C GLU A 247 -3.53 -17.19 -34.86
N GLU A 248 -2.98 -16.83 -36.03
CA GLU A 248 -2.97 -15.46 -36.55
C GLU A 248 -4.40 -15.01 -36.84
N VAL A 249 -4.85 -13.94 -36.16
CA VAL A 249 -6.22 -13.42 -36.27
C VAL A 249 -6.33 -12.38 -37.40
N ALA A 250 -5.22 -11.73 -37.75
CA ALA A 250 -5.08 -10.77 -38.84
C ALA A 250 -3.59 -10.63 -39.21
N PRO A 251 -3.24 -10.06 -40.37
CA PRO A 251 -1.83 -9.89 -40.76
C PRO A 251 -1.02 -9.21 -39.65
N ARG A 252 0.03 -9.89 -39.15
CA ARG A 252 0.88 -9.46 -38.03
C ARG A 252 0.20 -9.36 -36.66
N SER A 253 -0.92 -10.07 -36.46
CA SER A 253 -1.68 -10.07 -35.20
C SER A 253 -1.96 -11.50 -34.72
N VAL A 254 -1.47 -11.84 -33.54
CA VAL A 254 -1.58 -13.18 -32.96
C VAL A 254 -2.47 -13.14 -31.73
N ARG A 255 -3.36 -14.12 -31.57
CA ARG A 255 -4.16 -14.24 -30.34
C ARG A 255 -3.24 -14.73 -29.21
N MET A 256 -3.16 -13.99 -28.13
CA MET A 256 -2.40 -14.37 -26.94
C MET A 256 -3.35 -14.82 -25.83
N GLN A 257 -3.05 -15.96 -25.24
CA GLN A 257 -3.70 -16.49 -24.04
C GLN A 257 -2.68 -16.51 -22.89
N VAL A 258 -3.09 -16.01 -21.72
CA VAL A 258 -2.24 -15.93 -20.52
C VAL A 258 -2.93 -16.69 -19.39
N THR A 259 -2.21 -17.61 -18.75
CA THR A 259 -2.70 -18.41 -17.61
C THR A 259 -2.11 -17.88 -16.30
N VAL A 260 -2.94 -17.30 -15.43
CA VAL A 260 -2.46 -16.72 -14.17
C VAL A 260 -2.44 -17.77 -13.08
N ARG A 261 -1.27 -18.37 -12.82
CA ARG A 261 -1.12 -19.44 -11.82
C ARG A 261 -0.73 -18.95 -10.42
N ARG A 262 -0.29 -17.70 -10.30
CA ARG A 262 0.29 -17.13 -9.07
C ARG A 262 -0.40 -15.81 -8.74
N GLY A 263 -0.37 -15.45 -7.46
CA GLY A 263 -1.00 -14.22 -6.96
C GLY A 263 -2.32 -14.46 -6.22
N LYS A 264 -2.91 -13.36 -5.72
CA LYS A 264 -4.11 -13.42 -4.86
C LYS A 264 -5.32 -14.00 -5.60
N GLY A 265 -5.52 -13.64 -6.87
CA GLY A 265 -6.63 -14.12 -7.69
C GLY A 265 -6.57 -15.63 -7.93
N ALA A 266 -5.41 -16.12 -8.36
CA ALA A 266 -5.17 -17.56 -8.61
C ALA A 266 -5.35 -18.42 -7.36
N ARG A 267 -4.92 -17.92 -6.18
CA ARG A 267 -5.12 -18.63 -4.90
C ARG A 267 -6.60 -18.80 -4.53
N PHE A 268 -7.45 -17.84 -4.87
CA PHE A 268 -8.87 -17.89 -4.51
C PHE A 268 -9.72 -18.64 -5.54
N ARG A 269 -9.37 -18.56 -6.82
CA ARG A 269 -10.21 -19.06 -7.93
C ARG A 269 -9.62 -20.25 -8.70
N GLY A 270 -8.38 -20.63 -8.39
CA GLY A 270 -7.59 -21.54 -9.23
C GLY A 270 -6.94 -20.82 -10.42
N PRO A 271 -6.07 -21.53 -11.17
CA PRO A 271 -5.44 -21.03 -12.38
C PRO A 271 -6.42 -20.82 -13.55
#